data_AF-A0A9N9B1R2-F1
#
_entry.id   AF-A0A9N9B1R2-F1
#
_cell.length_a   1.000
_cell.length_b   1.000
_cell.length_c   1.000
_cell.angle_alpha   90.00
_cell.angle_beta   90.00
_cell.angle_gamma   90.00
#
_symmetry.space_group_name_H-M   'P 1'
#
loop_
_entity.id
_entity.type
_entity.pdbx_description
1 polymer ?
#
loop_
_entity_poly.entity_id
_entity_poly.type
_entity_poly.pdbx_seq_one_letter_code
_entity_poly.pdbx_strand_id
1 'polypeptide(L)'
;LTSFRLRSSSVSLKVIELEDFSELEKQNLIGGKAGIITTLNARTSVLASANPVESKYNPKLSIVKNIDLPPTLMSRFDLIYLVLDKVDWNADRKLAKHLVALYRDDNPYVSRRDILPIKTLTKYIKYARKNYHPFIGDDQSANALVSAYVDLRKVGIDPRSSENIITATTRQLESMIRLLSQKVNILDVKEAERLLREAIQLSAWDPETGRIDMDLITTGHGSHERRVLEAMRDAFAKMLLEMSSKSISLKKALEDFKAQSDEPIYDKQFESILRTLEHDGVIKVTGTSRSDRTITII
;
A
#
# COMPACT_ATOMS: atom_id res chain seq x y z
N LEU A 1 10.92 -20.25 10.49
CA LEU A 1 9.95 -21.28 10.02
C LEU A 1 9.41 -22.14 11.18
N THR A 2 8.53 -21.59 12.01
CA THR A 2 7.88 -22.34 13.10
C THR A 2 6.43 -22.62 12.71
N SER A 3 6.09 -23.88 12.43
CA SER A 3 4.75 -24.29 11.99
C SER A 3 3.86 -24.60 13.18
N PHE A 4 2.88 -23.73 13.47
CA PHE A 4 1.74 -24.10 14.31
C PHE A 4 0.65 -24.76 13.44
N ARG A 5 0.37 -26.03 13.73
CA ARG A 5 -0.59 -26.86 12.99
C ARG A 5 -1.88 -26.96 13.80
N LEU A 6 -2.85 -26.08 13.55
CA LEU A 6 -4.22 -26.29 14.05
C LEU A 6 -4.92 -27.34 13.18
N ARG A 7 -5.26 -28.48 13.80
CA ARG A 7 -6.02 -29.58 13.18
C ARG A 7 -7.47 -29.16 12.98
N SER A 8 -7.85 -28.76 11.77
CA SER A 8 -9.04 -29.29 11.07
C SER A 8 -9.16 -28.68 9.67
N SER A 9 -9.28 -29.54 8.67
CA SER A 9 -9.91 -29.32 7.35
C SER A 9 -9.57 -28.02 6.57
N SER A 10 -8.67 -28.23 5.59
CA SER A 10 -8.68 -27.62 4.25
C SER A 10 -8.26 -26.14 4.04
N VAL A 11 -7.92 -25.39 5.07
CA VAL A 11 -7.24 -24.08 4.91
C VAL A 11 -5.98 -24.07 5.77
N SER A 12 -4.83 -24.27 5.15
CA SER A 12 -3.54 -24.07 5.81
C SER A 12 -3.23 -22.57 5.82
N LEU A 13 -3.61 -21.88 6.89
CA LEU A 13 -3.08 -20.56 7.22
C LEU A 13 -1.59 -20.75 7.57
N LYS A 14 -0.70 -20.46 6.62
CA LYS A 14 0.73 -20.35 6.91
C LYS A 14 0.99 -18.93 7.39
N VAL A 15 1.49 -18.80 8.62
CA VAL A 15 2.22 -17.60 9.03
C VAL A 15 3.52 -17.61 8.25
N ILE A 16 3.57 -16.81 7.19
CA ILE A 16 4.78 -16.60 6.41
C ILE A 16 5.43 -15.36 7.03
N GLU A 17 6.61 -15.52 7.63
CA GLU A 17 7.56 -14.41 7.75
C GLU A 17 7.91 -14.03 6.32
N LEU A 18 7.26 -12.98 5.81
CA LEU A 18 7.47 -12.50 4.46
C LEU A 18 8.84 -11.81 4.44
N GLU A 19 9.90 -12.60 4.27
CA GLU A 19 11.26 -12.09 4.12
C GLU A 19 11.60 -11.82 2.64
N ASP A 20 10.94 -12.53 1.70
CA ASP A 20 11.17 -12.38 0.26
C ASP A 20 9.88 -12.14 -0.53
N PHE A 21 9.74 -10.91 -1.01
CA PHE A 21 8.47 -10.39 -1.51
C PHE A 21 8.25 -10.61 -3.01
N SER A 22 9.29 -11.01 -3.74
CA SER A 22 9.26 -11.22 -5.20
C SER A 22 8.28 -12.33 -5.64
N GLU A 23 7.91 -13.19 -4.70
CA GLU A 23 7.16 -14.42 -4.89
C GLU A 23 5.65 -14.18 -4.99
N LEU A 24 5.15 -13.13 -4.32
CA LEU A 24 3.74 -12.67 -4.37
C LEU A 24 3.31 -12.27 -5.79
N GLU A 25 4.26 -11.77 -6.57
CA GLU A 25 4.02 -11.22 -7.90
C GLU A 25 4.24 -12.27 -9.00
N LYS A 26 5.32 -13.05 -8.87
CA LYS A 26 5.68 -14.08 -9.86
C LYS A 26 4.93 -15.40 -9.66
N GLN A 27 4.28 -15.59 -8.50
CA GLN A 27 3.60 -16.84 -8.10
C GLN A 27 4.50 -18.09 -8.16
N ASN A 28 5.82 -17.91 -8.11
CA ASN A 28 6.84 -18.94 -8.19
C ASN A 28 7.94 -18.64 -7.17
N LEU A 29 8.38 -19.67 -6.45
CA LEU A 29 9.50 -19.64 -5.51
C LEU A 29 10.74 -20.14 -6.23
N ILE A 30 11.83 -19.39 -6.19
CA ILE A 30 13.12 -19.83 -6.72
C ILE A 30 14.02 -20.14 -5.53
N GLY A 31 14.32 -21.43 -5.33
CA GLY A 31 15.15 -21.90 -4.23
C GLY A 31 16.41 -22.59 -4.74
N GLY A 32 17.56 -22.21 -4.19
CA GLY A 32 18.85 -22.83 -4.47
C GLY A 32 19.49 -23.40 -3.21
N LYS A 33 19.75 -24.71 -3.14
CA LYS A 33 20.55 -25.30 -2.05
C LYS A 33 21.40 -26.47 -2.57
N ALA A 34 22.67 -26.53 -2.13
CA ALA A 34 23.62 -27.59 -2.49
C ALA A 34 23.73 -27.84 -4.01
N GLY A 35 23.79 -26.75 -4.81
CA GLY A 35 23.94 -26.83 -6.27
C GLY A 35 22.63 -27.14 -7.03
N ILE A 36 21.52 -27.39 -6.34
CA ILE A 36 20.21 -27.57 -6.97
C ILE A 36 19.48 -26.23 -6.93
N ILE A 37 19.28 -25.63 -8.10
CA ILE A 37 18.41 -24.47 -8.30
C ILE A 37 17.09 -24.98 -8.86
N THR A 38 16.00 -24.76 -8.13
CA THR A 38 14.66 -25.21 -8.53
C THR A 38 13.67 -24.07 -8.44
N THR A 39 12.76 -24.03 -9.40
CA THR A 39 11.61 -23.12 -9.41
C THR A 39 10.37 -23.92 -9.06
N LEU A 40 9.73 -23.58 -7.93
CA LEU A 40 8.53 -24.23 -7.44
C LEU A 40 7.32 -23.31 -7.65
N ASN A 41 6.22 -23.85 -8.19
CA ASN A 41 4.98 -23.11 -8.32
C ASN A 41 4.35 -22.86 -6.94
N ALA A 42 4.04 -21.61 -6.63
CA ALA A 42 3.45 -21.18 -5.37
C ALA A 42 2.21 -20.31 -5.57
N ARG A 43 1.38 -20.64 -6.55
CA ARG A 43 0.05 -20.03 -6.75
C ARG A 43 -0.82 -20.15 -5.49
N THR A 44 -0.83 -19.09 -4.68
CA THR A 44 -1.70 -18.95 -3.51
C THR A 44 -2.25 -17.53 -3.45
N SER A 45 -3.50 -17.41 -3.02
CA SER A 45 -4.03 -16.12 -2.58
C SER A 45 -3.47 -15.81 -1.19
N VAL A 46 -3.17 -14.54 -0.93
CA VAL A 46 -2.66 -14.08 0.35
C VAL A 46 -3.70 -13.20 1.02
N LEU A 47 -4.03 -13.56 2.26
CA LEU A 47 -4.79 -12.72 3.16
C LEU A 47 -3.87 -12.38 4.32
N ALA A 48 -3.64 -11.09 4.53
CA ALA A 48 -2.79 -10.58 5.60
C ALA A 48 -3.60 -9.66 6.51
N SER A 49 -3.22 -9.64 7.78
CA SER A 49 -3.69 -8.66 8.75
C SER A 49 -2.45 -8.02 9.37
N ALA A 50 -2.45 -6.70 9.44
CA ALA A 50 -1.36 -5.92 10.01
C ALA A 50 -1.92 -5.00 11.07
N ASN A 51 -1.18 -4.88 12.18
CA ASN A 51 -1.49 -3.92 13.23
C ASN A 51 -0.70 -2.62 12.98
N PRO A 52 -1.25 -1.46 13.35
CA PRO A 52 -0.49 -0.21 13.31
C PRO A 52 0.68 -0.24 14.28
N VAL A 53 1.76 0.49 13.95
CA VAL A 53 3.02 0.53 14.71
C VAL A 53 2.80 0.92 16.18
N GLU A 54 1.99 1.95 16.43
CA GLU A 54 1.71 2.43 17.78
C GLU A 54 0.55 1.68 18.46
N SER A 55 0.15 0.51 17.94
CA SER A 55 -1.04 -0.27 18.36
C SER A 55 -2.38 0.46 18.23
N LYS A 56 -2.37 1.75 17.89
CA LYS A 56 -3.51 2.58 17.58
C LYS A 56 -3.25 3.32 16.28
N TYR A 57 -4.27 3.36 15.42
CA TYR A 57 -4.19 4.09 14.16
C TYR A 57 -4.18 5.60 14.43
N ASN A 58 -3.16 6.30 13.93
CA ASN A 58 -3.06 7.75 14.03
C ASN A 58 -3.58 8.39 12.74
N PRO A 59 -4.73 9.09 12.75
CA PRO A 59 -5.32 9.69 11.55
C PRO A 59 -4.51 10.86 10.99
N LYS A 60 -3.50 11.36 11.71
CA LYS A 60 -2.59 12.41 11.22
C LYS A 60 -1.42 11.87 10.41
N LEU A 61 -1.19 10.56 10.44
CA LEU A 61 -0.12 9.89 9.70
C LEU A 61 -0.72 9.16 8.50
N SER A 62 0.06 9.04 7.43
CA SER A 62 -0.34 8.23 6.27
C SER A 62 -0.45 6.76 6.63
N ILE A 63 -1.18 5.99 5.81
CA ILE A 63 -1.32 4.53 6.01
C ILE A 63 0.04 3.84 5.99
N VAL A 64 0.91 4.21 5.04
CA VAL A 64 2.25 3.62 4.93
C VAL A 64 3.06 3.87 6.20
N LYS A 65 3.03 5.08 6.75
CA LYS A 65 3.71 5.42 8.01
C LYS A 65 3.05 4.74 9.22
N ASN A 66 1.73 4.54 9.21
CA ASN A 66 1.01 3.87 10.30
C ASN A 66 1.27 2.36 10.37
N ILE A 67 1.47 1.67 9.23
CA ILE A 67 1.64 0.20 9.17
C ILE A 67 3.11 -0.21 9.10
N ASP A 68 4.01 0.70 8.68
CA ASP A 68 5.45 0.44 8.48
C ASP A 68 5.71 -0.73 7.50
N LEU A 69 4.90 -0.79 6.44
CA LEU A 69 5.12 -1.71 5.34
C LEU A 69 5.79 -0.98 4.16
N PRO A 70 6.82 -1.59 3.55
CA PRO A 70 7.41 -1.06 2.34
C PRO A 70 6.36 -0.76 1.25
N PRO A 71 6.46 0.39 0.57
CA PRO A 71 5.53 0.76 -0.52
C PRO A 71 5.47 -0.28 -1.65
N THR A 72 6.61 -0.95 -1.90
CA THR A 72 6.74 -2.05 -2.87
C THR A 72 5.90 -3.28 -2.52
N LEU A 73 5.48 -3.42 -1.27
CA LEU A 73 4.59 -4.47 -0.80
C LEU A 73 3.13 -4.05 -0.79
N MET A 74 2.87 -2.85 -0.31
CA MET A 74 1.51 -2.31 -0.26
C MET A 74 0.91 -2.27 -1.67
N SER A 75 1.68 -1.84 -2.66
CA SER A 75 1.28 -1.88 -4.08
C SER A 75 1.05 -3.29 -4.64
N ARG A 76 1.45 -4.36 -3.94
CA ARG A 76 1.20 -5.75 -4.34
C ARG A 76 -0.15 -6.28 -3.85
N PHE A 77 -0.80 -5.60 -2.92
CA PHE A 77 -2.14 -5.99 -2.50
C PHE A 77 -3.17 -5.36 -3.43
N ASP A 78 -4.09 -6.20 -3.91
CA ASP A 78 -5.18 -5.76 -4.80
C ASP A 78 -6.24 -4.96 -4.01
N LEU A 79 -6.49 -5.31 -2.75
CA LEU A 79 -7.41 -4.62 -1.85
C LEU A 79 -6.79 -4.46 -0.46
N ILE A 80 -6.76 -3.22 0.05
CA ILE A 80 -6.31 -2.90 1.40
C ILE A 80 -7.47 -2.26 2.14
N TYR A 81 -7.98 -2.95 3.17
CA TYR A 81 -9.06 -2.45 4.00
C TYR A 81 -8.52 -1.98 5.35
N LEU A 82 -8.83 -0.73 5.69
CA LEU A 82 -8.61 -0.21 7.04
C LEU A 82 -9.85 -0.49 7.90
N VAL A 83 -9.71 -1.41 8.84
CA VAL A 83 -10.73 -1.66 9.85
C VAL A 83 -10.38 -0.81 11.07
N LEU A 84 -11.03 0.34 11.18
CA LEU A 84 -10.82 1.26 12.30
C LEU A 84 -11.82 0.97 13.42
N ASP A 85 -11.30 0.76 14.62
CA ASP A 85 -12.13 0.70 15.83
C ASP A 85 -12.57 2.12 16.22
N LYS A 86 -13.86 2.40 16.05
CA LYS A 86 -14.49 3.67 16.43
C LYS A 86 -15.38 3.41 17.63
N VAL A 87 -15.13 4.13 18.72
CA VAL A 87 -15.95 4.05 19.94
C VAL A 87 -17.37 4.54 19.64
N ASP A 88 -18.33 3.62 19.64
CA ASP A 88 -19.76 3.92 19.49
C ASP A 88 -20.55 3.14 20.54
N TRP A 89 -21.08 3.88 21.52
CA TRP A 89 -21.88 3.34 22.62
C TRP A 89 -23.02 2.42 22.17
N ASN A 90 -23.66 2.71 21.04
CA ASN A 90 -24.77 1.90 20.54
C ASN A 90 -24.28 0.61 19.89
N ALA A 91 -23.21 0.68 19.10
CA ALA A 91 -22.58 -0.49 18.48
C ALA A 91 -21.96 -1.41 19.55
N ASP A 92 -21.24 -0.83 20.51
CA ASP A 92 -20.59 -1.55 21.61
C ASP A 92 -21.62 -2.25 22.49
N ARG A 93 -22.75 -1.59 22.80
CA ARG A 93 -23.85 -2.21 23.53
C ARG A 93 -24.45 -3.39 22.77
N LYS A 94 -24.63 -3.28 21.44
CA LYS A 94 -25.15 -4.37 20.60
C LYS A 94 -24.17 -5.54 20.57
N LEU A 95 -22.88 -5.26 20.42
CA LEU A 95 -21.80 -6.25 20.42
C LEU A 95 -21.73 -6.98 21.77
N ALA A 96 -21.69 -6.23 22.88
CA ALA A 96 -21.65 -6.80 24.23
C ALA A 96 -22.86 -7.69 24.51
N LYS A 97 -24.08 -7.25 24.13
CA LYS A 97 -25.29 -8.08 24.23
C LYS A 97 -25.18 -9.37 23.40
N HIS A 98 -24.62 -9.29 22.20
CA HIS A 98 -24.42 -10.45 21.34
C HIS A 98 -23.38 -11.42 21.92
N LEU A 99 -22.27 -10.92 22.45
CA LEU A 99 -21.23 -11.74 23.09
C LEU A 99 -21.76 -12.44 24.33
N VAL A 100 -22.44 -11.73 25.23
CA VAL A 100 -23.05 -12.33 26.43
C VAL A 100 -24.11 -13.36 26.04
N ALA A 101 -24.87 -13.11 24.97
CA ALA A 101 -25.83 -14.07 24.43
C ALA A 101 -25.20 -15.36 23.92
N LEU A 102 -23.94 -15.35 23.47
CA LEU A 102 -23.22 -16.57 23.03
C LEU A 102 -22.81 -17.47 24.20
N TYR A 103 -22.56 -16.90 25.38
CA TYR A 103 -22.13 -17.64 26.58
C TYR A 103 -23.27 -18.06 27.50
N ARG A 104 -24.50 -17.61 27.23
CA ARG A 104 -25.70 -18.09 27.91
C ARG A 104 -26.33 -19.14 27.01
N ASP A 105 -26.32 -20.40 27.45
CA ASP A 105 -26.87 -21.56 26.71
C ASP A 105 -28.34 -21.40 26.28
N ASP A 106 -29.06 -20.42 26.84
CA ASP A 106 -30.47 -20.15 26.57
C ASP A 106 -30.71 -19.06 25.50
N ASN A 107 -30.05 -19.10 24.34
CA ASN A 107 -30.32 -18.08 23.32
C ASN A 107 -30.57 -18.55 21.86
N PRO A 108 -31.84 -18.55 21.39
CA PRO A 108 -32.20 -18.81 19.98
C PRO A 108 -31.71 -17.74 18.98
N TYR A 109 -30.98 -16.71 19.43
CA TYR A 109 -30.38 -15.68 18.57
C TYR A 109 -29.00 -16.06 18.00
N VAL A 110 -28.26 -16.96 18.63
CA VAL A 110 -27.06 -17.59 18.04
C VAL A 110 -27.48 -18.59 16.97
N SER A 111 -28.64 -19.21 17.18
CA SER A 111 -29.43 -19.91 16.16
C SER A 111 -30.22 -18.97 15.26
N ARG A 112 -29.71 -17.76 14.93
CA ARG A 112 -30.13 -17.09 13.71
C ARG A 112 -29.72 -18.01 12.57
N ARG A 113 -30.65 -18.90 12.21
CA ARG A 113 -30.64 -19.89 11.14
C ARG A 113 -29.45 -19.62 10.24
N ASP A 114 -28.41 -20.44 10.32
CA ASP A 114 -27.44 -20.51 9.24
C ASP A 114 -28.27 -20.73 7.98
N ILE A 115 -28.53 -19.66 7.22
CA ILE A 115 -29.38 -19.69 6.02
C ILE A 115 -28.81 -20.74 5.07
N LEU A 116 -27.50 -20.95 5.17
CA LEU A 116 -26.76 -21.95 4.45
C LEU A 116 -25.77 -22.68 5.37
N PRO A 117 -25.89 -24.02 5.52
CA PRO A 117 -24.93 -24.80 6.30
C PRO A 117 -23.50 -24.67 5.76
N ILE A 118 -22.51 -24.60 6.65
CA ILE A 118 -21.07 -24.47 6.29
C ILE A 118 -20.62 -25.55 5.29
N LYS A 119 -21.12 -26.79 5.44
CA LYS A 119 -20.83 -27.88 4.50
C LYS A 119 -21.35 -27.59 3.09
N THR A 120 -22.55 -27.00 2.98
CA THR A 120 -23.15 -26.60 1.72
C THR A 120 -22.37 -25.44 1.10
N LEU A 121 -21.98 -24.44 1.91
CA LEU A 121 -21.18 -23.29 1.45
C LEU A 121 -19.84 -23.75 0.86
N THR A 122 -19.16 -24.66 1.57
CA THR A 122 -17.87 -25.21 1.12
C THR A 122 -18.01 -25.98 -0.19
N LYS A 123 -19.08 -26.77 -0.35
CA LYS A 123 -19.38 -27.47 -1.61
C LYS A 123 -19.69 -26.48 -2.73
N TYR A 124 -20.45 -25.42 -2.44
CA TYR A 124 -20.79 -24.37 -3.39
C TYR A 124 -19.55 -23.63 -3.89
N ILE A 125 -18.65 -23.21 -2.99
CA ILE A 125 -17.39 -22.54 -3.37
C ILE A 125 -16.53 -23.44 -4.26
N LYS A 126 -16.41 -24.74 -3.93
CA LYS A 126 -15.66 -25.70 -4.76
C LYS A 126 -16.30 -25.86 -6.15
N TYR A 127 -17.62 -25.94 -6.22
CA TYR A 127 -18.37 -26.02 -7.48
C TYR A 127 -18.19 -24.75 -8.31
N ALA A 128 -18.32 -23.57 -7.69
CA ALA A 128 -18.16 -22.28 -8.35
C ALA A 128 -16.75 -22.13 -8.96
N ARG A 129 -15.70 -22.39 -8.18
CA ARG A 129 -14.30 -22.29 -8.64
C ARG A 129 -13.95 -23.23 -9.79
N LYS A 130 -14.65 -24.35 -9.95
CA LYS A 130 -14.39 -25.34 -11.02
C LYS A 130 -15.14 -25.02 -12.31
N ASN A 131 -16.37 -24.51 -12.20
CA ASN A 131 -17.28 -24.40 -13.35
C ASN A 131 -17.40 -22.98 -13.91
N TYR A 132 -17.01 -21.96 -13.17
CA TYR A 132 -17.21 -20.55 -13.53
C TYR A 132 -15.87 -19.88 -13.80
N HIS A 133 -15.69 -19.38 -15.03
CA HIS A 133 -14.51 -18.61 -15.44
C HIS A 133 -15.00 -17.27 -16.02
N PRO A 134 -14.63 -16.11 -15.42
CA PRO A 134 -15.10 -14.80 -15.85
C PRO A 134 -14.75 -14.52 -17.31
N PHE A 135 -15.76 -14.11 -18.09
CA PHE A 135 -15.60 -13.63 -19.45
C PHE A 135 -16.37 -12.33 -19.63
N ILE A 136 -15.70 -11.31 -20.16
CA ILE A 136 -16.29 -10.03 -20.50
C ILE A 136 -16.84 -10.16 -21.92
N GLY A 137 -18.11 -10.49 -22.05
CA GLY A 137 -18.75 -10.72 -23.36
C GLY A 137 -19.54 -9.55 -23.91
N ASP A 138 -20.02 -8.65 -23.05
CA ASP A 138 -20.90 -7.55 -23.44
C ASP A 138 -20.11 -6.24 -23.54
N ASP A 139 -20.19 -5.55 -24.69
CA ASP A 139 -19.50 -4.27 -24.93
C ASP A 139 -19.90 -3.19 -23.91
N GLN A 140 -21.14 -3.25 -23.40
CA GLN A 140 -21.62 -2.32 -22.37
C GLN A 140 -20.85 -2.51 -21.05
N SER A 141 -20.61 -3.75 -20.64
CA SER A 141 -19.85 -4.06 -19.42
C SER A 141 -18.37 -3.70 -19.58
N ALA A 142 -17.80 -3.95 -20.77
CA ALA A 142 -16.44 -3.54 -21.09
C ALA A 142 -16.28 -2.00 -21.01
N ASN A 143 -17.20 -1.25 -21.64
CA ASN A 143 -17.20 0.21 -21.60
C ASN A 143 -17.41 0.75 -20.17
N ALA A 144 -18.26 0.11 -19.37
CA ALA A 144 -18.45 0.48 -17.97
C ALA A 144 -17.16 0.28 -17.15
N LEU A 145 -16.43 -0.81 -17.38
CA LEU A 145 -15.15 -1.09 -16.71
C LEU A 145 -14.09 -0.04 -17.09
N VAL A 146 -14.00 0.30 -18.37
CA VAL A 146 -13.09 1.35 -18.86
C VAL A 146 -13.46 2.70 -18.26
N SER A 147 -14.75 3.05 -18.24
CA SER A 147 -15.23 4.29 -17.63
C SER A 147 -14.87 4.35 -16.15
N ALA A 148 -15.15 3.28 -15.39
CA ALA A 148 -14.84 3.19 -13.97
C ALA A 148 -13.33 3.39 -13.70
N TYR A 149 -12.46 2.75 -14.48
CA TYR A 149 -11.01 2.94 -14.36
C TYR A 149 -10.57 4.37 -14.69
N VAL A 150 -11.09 4.95 -15.77
CA VAL A 150 -10.80 6.34 -16.14
C VAL A 150 -11.28 7.30 -15.07
N ASP A 151 -12.47 7.08 -14.53
CA ASP A 151 -13.06 7.94 -13.50
C ASP A 151 -12.28 7.81 -12.19
N LEU A 152 -11.79 6.63 -11.83
CA LEU A 152 -10.85 6.44 -10.72
C LEU A 152 -9.57 7.26 -10.91
N ARG A 153 -9.00 7.29 -12.13
CA ARG A 153 -7.85 8.15 -12.44
C ARG A 153 -8.15 9.64 -12.41
N LYS A 154 -9.38 10.05 -12.73
CA LYS A 154 -9.79 11.46 -12.67
C LYS A 154 -9.95 11.98 -11.25
N VAL A 155 -10.23 11.13 -10.26
CA VAL A 155 -10.39 11.55 -8.86
C VAL A 155 -9.14 12.31 -8.35
N GLY A 156 -7.96 12.05 -8.91
CA GLY A 156 -6.70 12.75 -8.60
C GLY A 156 -6.36 13.94 -9.49
N ILE A 157 -7.14 14.18 -10.54
CA ILE A 157 -6.90 15.27 -11.50
C ILE A 157 -7.78 16.43 -11.09
N ASP A 158 -7.25 17.33 -10.27
CA ASP A 158 -7.87 18.61 -9.97
C ASP A 158 -7.52 19.60 -11.10
N PRO A 159 -8.48 20.10 -11.90
CA PRO A 159 -8.21 21.05 -12.98
C PRO A 159 -7.63 22.39 -12.52
N ARG A 160 -7.60 22.68 -11.21
CA ARG A 160 -6.91 23.84 -10.61
C ARG A 160 -5.47 23.56 -10.23
N SER A 161 -5.07 22.28 -10.21
CA SER A 161 -3.69 21.84 -9.99
C SER A 161 -3.07 21.57 -11.35
N SER A 162 -1.92 22.18 -11.64
CA SER A 162 -1.14 21.88 -12.86
C SER A 162 -0.56 20.46 -12.87
N GLU A 163 -0.79 19.67 -11.82
CA GLU A 163 -0.22 18.36 -11.63
C GLU A 163 -1.29 17.28 -11.47
N ASN A 164 -1.10 16.20 -12.22
CA ASN A 164 -1.90 15.00 -12.18
C ASN A 164 -1.43 14.12 -11.02
N ILE A 165 -2.23 13.99 -9.96
CA ILE A 165 -1.98 13.03 -8.88
C ILE A 165 -2.37 11.64 -9.39
N ILE A 166 -1.46 10.66 -9.27
CA ILE A 166 -1.78 9.28 -9.65
C ILE A 166 -2.74 8.72 -8.59
N THR A 167 -3.97 8.43 -9.01
CA THR A 167 -5.02 7.90 -8.12
C THR A 167 -5.43 6.47 -8.41
N ALA A 168 -4.97 5.91 -9.53
CA ALA A 168 -5.16 4.50 -9.85
C ALA A 168 -4.08 3.97 -10.81
N THR A 169 -3.59 2.77 -10.52
CA THR A 169 -2.61 2.05 -11.36
C THR A 169 -3.30 1.02 -12.25
N THR A 170 -2.62 0.55 -13.30
CA THR A 170 -3.13 -0.52 -14.19
C THR A 170 -3.40 -1.83 -13.42
N ARG A 171 -2.68 -2.07 -12.32
CA ARG A 171 -2.93 -3.20 -11.42
C ARG A 171 -4.36 -3.16 -10.87
N GLN A 172 -4.88 -1.99 -10.53
CA GLN A 172 -6.23 -1.85 -9.99
C GLN A 172 -7.30 -2.25 -11.01
N LEU A 173 -7.05 -2.01 -12.31
CA LEU A 173 -7.92 -2.51 -13.37
C LEU A 173 -7.90 -4.03 -13.43
N GLU A 174 -6.73 -4.67 -13.32
CA GLU A 174 -6.65 -6.13 -13.22
C GLU A 174 -7.35 -6.66 -11.96
N SER A 175 -7.20 -5.97 -10.83
CA SER A 175 -7.89 -6.30 -9.59
C SER A 175 -9.41 -6.26 -9.76
N MET A 176 -9.95 -5.21 -10.40
CA MET A 176 -11.37 -5.14 -10.73
C MET A 176 -11.80 -6.32 -11.58
N ILE A 177 -11.06 -6.67 -12.64
CA ILE A 177 -11.37 -7.79 -13.52
C ILE A 177 -11.42 -9.12 -12.74
N ARG A 178 -10.49 -9.31 -11.78
CA ARG A 178 -10.44 -10.51 -10.93
C ARG A 178 -11.64 -10.65 -9.97
N LEU A 179 -12.32 -9.55 -9.64
CA LEU A 179 -13.49 -9.55 -8.77
C LEU A 179 -14.79 -9.90 -9.50
N LEU A 180 -14.79 -9.94 -10.84
CA LEU A 180 -16.00 -10.11 -11.64
C LEU A 180 -16.45 -11.58 -11.72
N SER A 181 -17.75 -11.74 -11.98
CA SER A 181 -18.42 -13.04 -12.10
C SER A 181 -18.22 -13.68 -13.49
N GLN A 182 -18.74 -14.91 -13.69
CA GLN A 182 -18.63 -15.62 -14.98
C GLN A 182 -19.18 -14.80 -16.16
N LYS A 183 -20.35 -14.19 -15.99
CA LYS A 183 -20.95 -13.29 -16.98
C LYS A 183 -21.00 -11.90 -16.36
N VAL A 184 -20.08 -11.04 -16.80
CA VAL A 184 -19.92 -9.70 -16.25
C VAL A 184 -21.11 -8.83 -16.62
N ASN A 185 -21.93 -8.50 -15.62
CA ASN A 185 -22.99 -7.51 -15.76
C ASN A 185 -22.50 -6.12 -15.32
N ILE A 186 -23.20 -5.07 -15.76
CA ILE A 186 -22.92 -3.69 -15.34
C ILE A 186 -22.99 -3.53 -13.81
N LEU A 187 -23.89 -4.27 -13.14
CA LEU A 187 -24.01 -4.27 -11.68
C LEU A 187 -22.76 -4.84 -11.00
N ASP A 188 -22.16 -5.89 -11.56
CA ASP A 188 -20.94 -6.50 -11.02
C ASP A 188 -19.77 -5.51 -11.12
N VAL A 189 -19.69 -4.78 -12.25
CA VAL A 189 -18.68 -3.74 -12.45
C VAL A 189 -18.83 -2.62 -11.41
N LYS A 190 -20.06 -2.16 -11.17
CA LYS A 190 -20.35 -1.12 -10.17
C LYS A 190 -20.02 -1.56 -8.75
N GLU A 191 -20.31 -2.80 -8.38
CA GLU A 191 -19.95 -3.32 -7.05
C GLU A 191 -18.44 -3.50 -6.90
N ALA A 192 -17.75 -4.01 -7.93
CA ALA A 192 -16.29 -4.11 -7.94
C ALA A 192 -15.64 -2.72 -7.82
N GLU A 193 -16.15 -1.73 -8.53
CA GLU A 193 -15.73 -0.34 -8.42
C GLU A 193 -15.97 0.22 -7.02
N ARG A 194 -17.15 -0.02 -6.41
CA ARG A 194 -17.46 0.43 -5.05
C ARG A 194 -16.47 -0.15 -4.03
N LEU A 195 -16.23 -1.46 -4.09
CA LEU A 195 -15.29 -2.15 -3.20
C LEU A 195 -13.87 -1.61 -3.34
N LEU A 196 -13.44 -1.35 -4.57
CA LEU A 196 -12.13 -0.79 -4.86
C LEU A 196 -12.02 0.67 -4.36
N ARG A 197 -13.04 1.50 -4.61
CA ARG A 197 -13.09 2.89 -4.14
C ARG A 197 -13.01 2.96 -2.63
N GLU A 198 -13.75 2.13 -1.90
CA GLU A 198 -13.69 2.10 -0.44
C GLU A 198 -12.30 1.69 0.07
N ALA A 199 -11.66 0.71 -0.57
CA ALA A 199 -10.30 0.31 -0.25
C ALA A 199 -9.28 1.43 -0.52
N ILE A 200 -9.35 2.08 -1.69
CA ILE A 200 -8.45 3.17 -2.07
C ILE A 200 -8.67 4.43 -1.22
N GLN A 201 -9.91 4.87 -1.03
CA GLN A 201 -10.21 6.11 -0.29
C GLN A 201 -9.68 6.08 1.13
N LEU A 202 -9.83 4.94 1.81
CA LEU A 202 -9.32 4.79 3.15
C LEU A 202 -7.79 4.69 3.16
N SER A 203 -7.20 4.01 2.17
CA SER A 203 -5.77 3.70 2.15
C SER A 203 -4.84 4.78 1.57
N ALA A 204 -5.38 5.68 0.76
CA ALA A 204 -4.62 6.69 0.00
C ALA A 204 -4.94 8.13 0.41
N TRP A 205 -5.63 8.33 1.53
CA TRP A 205 -5.88 9.66 2.07
C TRP A 205 -4.60 10.24 2.68
N ASP A 206 -4.15 11.37 2.14
CA ASP A 206 -3.08 12.17 2.74
C ASP A 206 -3.66 13.09 3.82
N PRO A 207 -3.30 12.90 5.11
CA PRO A 207 -3.80 13.72 6.20
C PRO A 207 -3.30 15.17 6.17
N GLU A 208 -2.20 15.48 5.49
CA GLU A 208 -1.67 16.85 5.40
C GLU A 208 -2.39 17.66 4.33
N THR A 209 -2.58 17.08 3.15
CA THR A 209 -3.20 17.77 2.01
C THR A 209 -4.72 17.56 1.95
N GLY A 210 -5.25 16.55 2.65
CA GLY A 210 -6.66 16.16 2.58
C GLY A 210 -7.07 15.61 1.21
N ARG A 211 -6.10 15.15 0.41
CA ARG A 211 -6.30 14.65 -0.95
C ARG A 211 -5.99 13.15 -1.04
N ILE A 212 -6.49 12.50 -2.09
CA ILE A 212 -6.22 11.10 -2.37
C ILE A 212 -4.96 11.03 -3.24
N ASP A 213 -3.91 10.36 -2.75
CA ASP A 213 -2.63 10.21 -3.44
C ASP A 213 -2.11 8.75 -3.33
N MET A 214 -2.09 8.03 -4.45
CA MET A 214 -1.60 6.64 -4.49
C MET A 214 -0.07 6.54 -4.58
N ASP A 215 0.64 7.62 -4.87
CA ASP A 215 2.10 7.61 -4.86
C ASP A 215 2.63 7.43 -3.45
N LEU A 216 1.85 7.84 -2.45
CA LEU A 216 2.11 7.54 -1.04
C LEU A 216 2.19 6.04 -0.78
N ILE A 217 1.32 5.23 -1.39
CA ILE A 217 1.31 3.77 -1.27
C ILE A 217 2.42 3.12 -2.10
N THR A 218 2.75 3.69 -3.26
CA THR A 218 3.67 3.08 -4.23
C THR A 218 5.13 3.43 -3.96
N THR A 219 5.39 4.66 -3.55
CA THR A 219 6.73 5.22 -3.34
C THR A 219 7.02 5.52 -1.86
N GLY A 220 5.99 5.59 -1.01
CA GLY A 220 6.14 5.92 0.41
C GLY A 220 6.19 7.41 0.71
N HIS A 221 6.31 8.24 -0.33
CA HIS A 221 6.35 9.69 -0.25
C HIS A 221 5.10 10.26 -0.91
N GLY A 222 4.46 11.24 -0.27
CA GLY A 222 3.38 12.00 -0.89
C GLY A 222 3.92 12.90 -2.00
N SER A 223 3.07 13.23 -2.98
CA SER A 223 3.39 14.20 -4.03
C SER A 223 3.90 15.53 -3.47
N HIS A 224 3.32 16.01 -2.35
CA HIS A 224 3.77 17.22 -1.67
C HIS A 224 5.19 17.08 -1.07
N GLU A 225 5.46 16.01 -0.32
CA GLU A 225 6.76 15.75 0.30
C GLU A 225 7.86 15.65 -0.77
N ARG A 226 7.55 15.02 -1.91
CA ARG A 226 8.46 14.96 -3.06
C ARG A 226 8.76 16.33 -3.64
N ARG A 227 7.75 17.20 -3.83
CA ARG A 227 7.98 18.56 -4.32
C ARG A 227 8.86 19.37 -3.38
N VAL A 228 8.62 19.27 -2.08
CA VAL A 228 9.44 19.96 -1.08
C VAL A 228 10.89 19.47 -1.18
N LEU A 229 11.10 18.16 -1.31
CA LEU A 229 12.44 17.60 -1.49
C LEU A 229 13.09 18.01 -2.81
N GLU A 230 12.35 18.06 -3.93
CA GLU A 230 12.86 18.53 -5.23
C GLU A 230 13.20 20.02 -5.20
N ALA A 231 12.36 20.85 -4.60
CA ALA A 231 12.63 22.29 -4.43
C ALA A 231 13.84 22.53 -3.51
N MET A 232 13.96 21.79 -2.41
CA MET A 232 15.12 21.83 -1.52
C MET A 232 16.39 21.35 -2.24
N ARG A 233 16.30 20.29 -3.07
CA ARG A 233 17.40 19.81 -3.91
C ARG A 233 17.87 20.90 -4.86
N ASP A 234 16.95 21.54 -5.56
CA ASP A 234 17.26 22.60 -6.53
C ASP A 234 17.87 23.83 -5.86
N ALA A 235 17.35 24.21 -4.69
CA ALA A 235 17.93 25.28 -3.88
C ALA A 235 19.35 24.93 -3.42
N PHE A 236 19.58 23.70 -2.93
CA PHE A 236 20.90 23.25 -2.51
C PHE A 236 21.88 23.16 -3.70
N ALA A 237 21.44 22.68 -4.86
CA ALA A 237 22.25 22.64 -6.07
C ALA A 237 22.65 24.06 -6.54
N LYS A 238 21.72 25.03 -6.48
CA LYS A 238 22.02 26.44 -6.76
C LYS A 238 23.04 27.01 -5.77
N MET A 239 22.86 26.75 -4.48
CA MET A 239 23.82 27.18 -3.44
C MET A 239 25.23 26.62 -3.72
N LEU A 240 25.33 25.33 -4.09
CA LEU A 240 26.61 24.72 -4.45
C LEU A 240 27.23 25.36 -5.70
N LEU A 241 26.43 25.71 -6.71
CA LEU A 241 26.91 26.39 -7.92
C LEU A 241 27.37 27.84 -7.68
N GLU A 242 26.73 28.55 -6.75
CA GLU A 242 27.11 29.91 -6.35
C GLU A 242 28.41 29.94 -5.53
N MET A 243 28.77 28.82 -4.89
CA MET A 243 30.03 28.71 -4.19
C MET A 243 31.21 28.53 -5.14
N SER A 244 32.23 29.38 -5.00
CA SER A 244 33.47 29.31 -5.78
C SER A 244 34.35 28.09 -5.47
N SER A 245 34.04 27.35 -4.41
CA SER A 245 34.86 26.25 -3.89
C SER A 245 34.39 24.91 -4.46
N LYS A 246 35.28 24.17 -5.12
CA LYS A 246 34.96 22.83 -5.68
C LYS A 246 34.65 21.77 -4.62
N SER A 247 35.03 21.99 -3.37
CA SER A 247 34.75 21.07 -2.27
C SER A 247 34.36 21.81 -0.99
N ILE A 248 33.42 21.22 -0.24
CA ILE A 248 32.92 21.74 1.03
C ILE A 248 32.78 20.61 2.05
N SER A 249 33.01 20.91 3.33
CA SER A 249 32.69 19.99 4.42
C SER A 249 31.18 19.84 4.57
N LEU A 250 30.68 18.62 4.79
CA LEU A 250 29.25 18.35 4.92
C LEU A 250 28.61 19.14 6.07
N LYS A 251 29.31 19.31 7.20
CA LYS A 251 28.81 20.12 8.34
C LYS A 251 28.58 21.57 7.93
N LYS A 252 29.57 22.16 7.26
CA LYS A 252 29.49 23.54 6.80
C LYS A 252 28.40 23.72 5.75
N ALA A 253 28.30 22.80 4.78
CA ALA A 253 27.24 22.81 3.77
C ALA A 253 25.85 22.73 4.38
N LEU A 254 25.67 21.94 5.44
CA LEU A 254 24.41 21.82 6.15
C LEU A 254 24.08 23.07 6.97
N GLU A 255 25.06 23.70 7.60
CA GLU A 255 24.88 24.98 8.31
C GLU A 255 24.54 26.11 7.34
N ASP A 256 25.27 26.23 6.23
CA ASP A 256 25.02 27.24 5.19
C ASP A 256 23.62 27.05 4.57
N PHE A 257 23.22 25.80 4.32
CA PHE A 257 21.90 25.48 3.79
C PHE A 257 20.77 25.77 4.80
N LYS A 258 20.99 25.47 6.09
CA LYS A 258 20.05 25.84 7.17
C LYS A 258 19.94 27.34 7.36
N ALA A 259 21.02 28.09 7.13
CA ALA A 259 21.02 29.56 7.26
C ALA A 259 20.28 30.26 6.10
N GLN A 260 20.22 29.63 4.92
CA GLN A 260 19.57 30.18 3.73
C GLN A 260 18.09 29.77 3.61
N SER A 261 17.63 28.81 4.41
CA SER A 261 16.24 28.35 4.39
C SER A 261 15.44 28.91 5.56
N ASP A 262 14.25 29.43 5.27
CA ASP A 262 13.29 29.86 6.28
C ASP A 262 12.59 28.68 6.99
N GLU A 263 12.70 27.46 6.43
CA GLU A 263 12.12 26.25 7.01
C GLU A 263 13.18 25.37 7.73
N PRO A 264 12.80 24.72 8.84
CA PRO A 264 13.70 23.82 9.55
C PRO A 264 13.99 22.56 8.73
N ILE A 265 15.20 22.49 8.18
CA ILE A 265 15.68 21.30 7.44
C ILE A 265 16.15 20.22 8.42
N TYR A 266 15.55 19.04 8.33
CA TYR A 266 15.95 17.88 9.13
C TYR A 266 17.08 17.10 8.47
N ASP A 267 17.99 16.55 9.27
CA ASP A 267 19.18 15.85 8.77
C ASP A 267 18.85 14.66 7.86
N LYS A 268 17.70 13.98 8.06
CA LYS A 268 17.24 12.90 7.18
C LYS A 268 16.90 13.39 5.77
N GLN A 269 16.25 14.55 5.66
CA GLN A 269 15.91 15.15 4.37
C GLN A 269 17.18 15.56 3.63
N PHE A 270 18.13 16.15 4.35
CA PHE A 270 19.43 16.52 3.79
C PHE A 270 20.22 15.30 3.27
N GLU A 271 20.29 14.21 4.04
CA GLU A 271 20.93 12.97 3.56
C GLU A 271 20.21 12.38 2.32
N SER A 272 18.89 12.51 2.23
CA SER A 272 18.14 12.07 1.03
C SER A 272 18.50 12.89 -0.21
N ILE A 273 18.61 14.21 -0.07
CA ILE A 273 18.99 15.14 -1.16
C ILE A 273 20.40 14.83 -1.66
N LEU A 274 21.35 14.59 -0.74
CA LEU A 274 22.72 14.24 -1.12
C LEU A 274 22.79 12.96 -1.94
N ARG A 275 22.04 11.91 -1.57
CA ARG A 275 22.00 10.65 -2.34
C ARG A 275 21.45 10.88 -3.75
N THR A 276 20.41 11.71 -3.88
CA THR A 276 19.83 12.03 -5.18
C THR A 276 20.81 12.79 -6.06
N LEU A 277 21.50 13.82 -5.53
CA LEU A 277 22.49 14.59 -6.27
C LEU A 277 23.74 13.77 -6.65
N GLU A 278 24.11 12.79 -5.81
CA GLU A 278 25.19 11.85 -6.12
C GLU A 278 24.79 10.86 -7.21
N HIS A 279 23.55 10.37 -7.20
CA HIS A 279 22.99 9.53 -8.27
C HIS A 279 22.92 10.28 -9.61
N ASP A 280 22.53 11.56 -9.58
CA ASP A 280 22.45 12.42 -10.76
C ASP A 280 23.85 12.87 -11.25
N GLY A 281 24.92 12.51 -10.53
CA GLY A 281 26.30 12.80 -10.90
C GLY A 281 26.71 14.26 -10.73
N VAL A 282 25.93 15.06 -10.01
CA VAL A 282 26.20 16.48 -9.75
C VAL A 282 27.25 16.65 -8.65
N ILE A 283 27.25 15.73 -7.67
CA ILE A 283 28.18 15.76 -6.54
C ILE A 283 28.79 14.38 -6.30
N LYS A 284 29.96 14.36 -5.67
CA LYS A 284 30.60 13.16 -5.12
C LYS A 284 30.80 13.35 -3.63
N VAL A 285 30.29 12.42 -2.82
CA VAL A 285 30.49 12.46 -1.37
C VAL A 285 31.63 11.52 -1.00
N THR A 286 32.69 12.06 -0.40
CA THR A 286 33.86 11.28 0.03
C THR A 286 34.03 11.36 1.55
N GLY A 287 34.25 10.21 2.20
CA GLY A 287 34.51 10.13 3.64
C GLY A 287 33.67 9.06 4.36
N THR A 288 34.32 8.29 5.24
CA THR A 288 33.71 7.15 5.97
C THR A 288 33.00 7.57 7.26
N SER A 289 33.47 8.63 7.93
CA SER A 289 32.91 9.11 9.20
C SER A 289 32.06 10.37 9.02
N ARG A 290 31.00 10.52 9.81
CA ARG A 290 30.04 11.65 9.74
C ARG A 290 30.71 13.02 9.93
N SER A 291 31.86 13.07 10.60
CA SER A 291 32.66 14.27 10.81
C SER A 291 33.54 14.67 9.63
N ASP A 292 33.93 13.71 8.79
CA ASP A 292 34.99 13.86 7.77
C ASP A 292 34.44 13.80 6.34
N ARG A 293 33.10 13.76 6.20
CA ARG A 293 32.47 13.79 4.87
C ARG A 293 32.66 15.13 4.21
N THR A 294 33.19 15.08 2.98
CA THR A 294 33.32 16.23 2.08
C THR A 294 32.46 15.99 0.84
N ILE A 295 31.84 17.07 0.37
CA ILE A 295 31.06 17.11 -0.86
C ILE A 295 31.95 17.76 -1.90
N THR A 296 32.18 17.07 -3.02
CA THR A 296 32.91 17.60 -4.18
C THR A 296 31.93 17.79 -5.33
N ILE A 297 31.88 18.98 -5.92
CA ILE A 297 31.03 19.28 -7.08
C ILE A 297 31.74 18.71 -8.32
N ILE A 298 31.01 17.95 -9.16
CA ILE A 298 31.54 17.31 -10.38
C ILE A 298 31.30 18.20 -11.59
#